data_AF-A0A9E3KYP2-F1
#
_entry.id   AF-A0A9E3KYP2-F1
#
_cell.length_a   1.000
_cell.length_b   1.000
_cell.length_c   1.000
_cell.angle_alpha   90.00
_cell.angle_beta   90.00
_cell.angle_gamma   90.00
#
_symmetry.space_group_name_H-M   'P 1'
#
loop_
_entity.id
_entity.type
_entity.pdbx_description
1 polymer ?
#
loop_
_entity_poly.entity_id
_entity_poly.type
_entity_poly.pdbx_seq_one_letter_code
_entity_poly.pdbx_strand_id
1 'polypeptide(L)'
;MTIDTMDNDSLKDFILQRVPDAEIVQGTQYLQASVPAEKTRSLLTELKANPQTSFDYLFCQTGVDWPQHMEVVYHLKSTTLNHMVVIKAKINSRENPEIDTVCDLYRTAEFHEREIFDLYGIVFKNHPDLRRLLLTDDWVGYPMRKDYVDPVNMIAY
;
A
#
# COMPACT_ATOMS: atom_id res chain seq x y z
N MET A 1 -25.38 20.69 -0.70
CA MET A 1 -25.57 19.45 -1.48
C MET A 1 -24.86 18.37 -0.71
N THR A 2 -25.59 17.52 0.01
CA THR A 2 -25.04 16.30 0.63
C THR A 2 -24.65 15.39 -0.52
N ILE A 3 -23.36 15.16 -0.71
CA ILE A 3 -22.88 14.13 -1.63
C ILE A 3 -23.11 12.81 -0.90
N ASP A 4 -24.02 12.00 -1.40
CA ASP A 4 -24.23 10.67 -0.83
C ASP A 4 -22.97 9.83 -1.04
N THR A 5 -22.52 9.21 0.04
CA THR A 5 -21.34 8.34 0.07
C THR A 5 -21.57 7.14 -0.84
N MET A 6 -20.60 6.76 -1.68
CA MET A 6 -20.71 5.51 -2.44
C MET A 6 -20.80 4.33 -1.47
N ASP A 7 -21.74 3.41 -1.72
CA ASP A 7 -21.79 2.15 -1.01
C ASP A 7 -20.67 1.21 -1.47
N ASN A 8 -20.45 0.11 -0.74
CA ASN A 8 -19.38 -0.83 -1.03
C ASN A 8 -19.52 -1.48 -2.42
N ASP A 9 -20.75 -1.66 -2.91
CA ASP A 9 -21.00 -2.25 -4.22
C ASP A 9 -20.69 -1.26 -5.35
N SER A 10 -21.12 0.01 -5.22
CA SER A 10 -20.73 1.04 -6.19
C SER A 10 -19.23 1.30 -6.17
N LEU A 11 -18.59 1.25 -5.00
CA LEU A 11 -17.14 1.43 -4.89
C LEU A 11 -16.37 0.26 -5.53
N LYS A 12 -16.86 -0.98 -5.37
CA LYS A 12 -16.34 -2.14 -6.09
C LYS A 12 -16.43 -1.94 -7.60
N ASP A 13 -17.60 -1.56 -8.10
CA ASP A 13 -17.82 -1.36 -9.53
C ASP A 13 -16.94 -0.23 -10.08
N PHE A 14 -16.76 0.84 -9.30
CA PHE A 14 -15.82 1.91 -9.62
C PHE A 14 -14.38 1.39 -9.78
N ILE A 15 -13.90 0.58 -8.82
CA ILE A 15 -12.56 -0.01 -8.88
C ILE A 15 -12.42 -0.94 -10.10
N LEU A 16 -13.39 -1.83 -10.32
CA LEU A 16 -13.37 -2.78 -11.43
C LEU A 16 -13.43 -2.10 -12.80
N GLN A 17 -14.09 -0.95 -12.91
CA GLN A 17 -14.10 -0.18 -14.14
C GLN A 17 -12.71 0.38 -14.50
N ARG A 18 -11.88 0.69 -13.50
CA ARG A 18 -10.52 1.22 -13.69
C ARG A 18 -9.47 0.12 -13.81
N VAL A 19 -9.65 -0.94 -13.03
CA VAL A 19 -8.74 -2.08 -12.93
C VAL A 19 -9.58 -3.36 -13.05
N PRO A 20 -9.87 -3.82 -14.28
CA PRO A 20 -10.74 -4.99 -14.50
C PRO A 20 -10.19 -6.30 -13.94
N ASP A 21 -8.87 -6.36 -13.78
CA ASP A 21 -8.11 -7.47 -13.21
C ASP A 21 -7.98 -7.40 -11.68
N ALA A 22 -8.67 -6.46 -11.03
CA ALA A 22 -8.66 -6.34 -9.58
C ALA A 22 -9.41 -7.50 -8.91
N GLU A 23 -8.79 -8.10 -7.89
CA GLU A 23 -9.44 -9.09 -7.05
C GLU A 23 -10.10 -8.40 -5.86
N ILE A 24 -11.42 -8.49 -5.78
CA ILE A 24 -12.21 -7.80 -4.74
C ILE A 24 -12.63 -8.80 -3.66
N VAL A 25 -12.33 -8.49 -2.40
CA VAL A 25 -12.77 -9.26 -1.25
C VAL A 25 -13.80 -8.45 -0.47
N GLN A 26 -15.02 -8.97 -0.42
CA GLN A 26 -16.15 -8.44 0.36
C GLN A 26 -16.41 -9.31 1.61
N GLY A 27 -17.14 -8.78 2.59
CA GLY A 27 -17.51 -9.50 3.82
C GLY A 27 -16.46 -9.50 4.93
N THR A 28 -15.37 -8.75 4.76
CA THR A 28 -14.44 -8.41 5.85
C THR A 28 -14.82 -7.07 6.50
N GLN A 29 -14.06 -6.61 7.49
CA GLN A 29 -14.31 -5.31 8.14
C GLN A 29 -14.35 -4.13 7.14
N TYR A 30 -13.57 -4.20 6.06
CA TYR A 30 -13.50 -3.17 5.01
C TYR A 30 -13.54 -3.81 3.61
N LEU A 31 -13.95 -3.06 2.60
CA LEU A 31 -13.77 -3.47 1.21
C LEU A 31 -12.27 -3.55 0.89
N GLN A 32 -11.82 -4.69 0.37
CA GLN A 32 -10.43 -4.87 -0.03
C GLN A 32 -10.35 -5.10 -1.54
N ALA A 33 -9.42 -4.43 -2.21
CA ALA A 33 -9.15 -4.61 -3.62
C ALA A 33 -7.66 -4.88 -3.84
N SER A 34 -7.34 -6.05 -4.41
CA SER A 34 -5.99 -6.36 -4.87
C SER A 34 -5.84 -5.90 -6.32
N VAL A 35 -4.80 -5.12 -6.60
CA VAL A 35 -4.54 -4.51 -7.91
C VAL A 35 -3.07 -4.63 -8.27
N PRO A 36 -2.70 -4.61 -9.56
CA PRO A 36 -1.30 -4.55 -9.97
C PRO A 36 -0.61 -3.26 -9.48
N ALA A 37 0.67 -3.36 -9.13
CA ALA A 37 1.49 -2.23 -8.69
C ALA A 37 1.47 -1.05 -9.70
N GLU A 38 1.49 -1.35 -10.99
CA GLU A 38 1.53 -0.38 -12.09
C GLU A 38 0.24 0.44 -12.20
N LYS A 39 -0.89 -0.10 -11.73
CA LYS A 39 -2.20 0.57 -11.75
C LYS A 39 -2.53 1.28 -10.44
N THR A 40 -1.81 0.95 -9.37
CA THR A 40 -2.09 1.43 -8.02
C THR A 40 -2.07 2.95 -7.92
N ARG A 41 -1.01 3.62 -8.39
CA ARG A 41 -0.89 5.08 -8.28
C ARG A 41 -2.01 5.83 -9.03
N SER A 42 -2.36 5.37 -10.22
CA SER A 42 -3.47 5.95 -11.00
C SER A 42 -4.81 5.80 -10.26
N LEU A 43 -5.08 4.61 -9.74
CA LEU A 43 -6.28 4.32 -8.97
C LEU A 43 -6.39 5.20 -7.72
N LEU A 44 -5.31 5.33 -6.95
CA LEU A 44 -5.28 6.16 -5.74
C LEU A 44 -5.51 7.65 -6.06
N THR A 45 -4.97 8.13 -7.18
CA THR A 45 -5.20 9.50 -7.65
C THR A 45 -6.68 9.74 -7.93
N GLU A 46 -7.34 8.83 -8.65
CA GLU A 46 -8.78 8.93 -8.94
C GLU A 46 -9.64 8.81 -7.69
N LEU A 47 -9.32 7.85 -6.80
CA LEU A 47 -10.02 7.64 -5.52
C LEU A 47 -9.95 8.87 -4.61
N LYS A 48 -8.84 9.61 -4.65
CA LYS A 48 -8.69 10.88 -3.93
C LYS A 48 -9.45 12.03 -4.60
N ALA A 49 -9.38 12.14 -5.93
CA ALA A 49 -9.92 13.27 -6.69
C ALA A 49 -11.44 13.22 -6.89
N ASN A 50 -12.05 12.03 -6.94
CA ASN A 50 -13.48 11.88 -7.16
C ASN A 50 -14.28 12.34 -5.90
N PRO A 51 -15.19 13.34 -6.01
CA PRO A 51 -15.97 13.83 -4.87
C PRO A 51 -16.85 12.79 -4.18
N GLN A 52 -17.24 11.72 -4.88
CA GLN A 52 -18.08 10.64 -4.33
C GLN A 52 -17.28 9.59 -3.55
N THR A 53 -15.95 9.58 -3.69
CA THR A 53 -15.05 8.69 -2.94
C THR A 53 -14.18 9.47 -1.96
N SER A 54 -13.58 10.58 -2.39
CA SER A 54 -12.85 11.56 -1.58
C SER A 54 -11.90 10.93 -0.56
N PHE A 55 -11.11 9.92 -0.95
CA PHE A 55 -10.15 9.25 -0.06
C PHE A 55 -8.93 10.14 0.15
N ASP A 56 -9.05 11.06 1.10
CA ASP A 56 -8.11 12.14 1.37
C ASP A 56 -7.06 11.78 2.42
N TYR A 57 -7.31 10.75 3.23
CA TYR A 57 -6.44 10.34 4.33
C TYR A 57 -5.90 8.91 4.16
N LEU A 58 -4.59 8.77 4.05
CA LEU A 58 -3.87 7.50 4.12
C LEU A 58 -3.38 7.31 5.57
N PHE A 59 -4.04 6.41 6.31
CA PHE A 59 -3.76 6.24 7.72
C PHE A 59 -2.69 5.17 8.00
N CYS A 60 -2.54 4.19 7.12
CA CYS A 60 -1.56 3.14 7.24
C CYS A 60 -1.14 2.67 5.84
N GLN A 61 0.15 2.46 5.66
CA GLN A 61 0.73 1.82 4.49
C GLN A 61 1.78 0.83 4.98
N THR A 62 1.69 -0.43 4.54
CA THR A 62 2.57 -1.50 5.04
C THR A 62 2.94 -2.49 3.95
N GLY A 63 4.03 -3.23 4.14
CA GLY A 63 4.50 -4.28 3.22
C GLY A 63 4.06 -5.67 3.67
N VAL A 64 3.86 -6.58 2.72
CA VAL A 64 3.64 -8.00 3.00
C VAL A 64 4.54 -8.82 2.08
N ASP A 65 5.33 -9.72 2.67
CA ASP A 65 6.19 -10.66 1.96
C ASP A 65 5.45 -11.98 1.72
N TRP A 66 5.10 -12.24 0.46
CA TRP A 66 4.58 -13.53 0.01
C TRP A 66 5.69 -14.34 -0.68
N PRO A 67 5.60 -15.68 -0.68
CA PRO A 67 6.66 -16.52 -1.23
C PRO A 67 7.03 -16.25 -2.70
N GLN A 68 6.09 -15.73 -3.51
CA GLN A 68 6.32 -15.43 -4.94
C GLN A 68 6.32 -13.93 -5.28
N HIS A 69 5.81 -13.07 -4.41
CA HIS A 69 5.56 -11.67 -4.73
C HIS A 69 5.60 -10.80 -3.47
N MET A 70 5.74 -9.48 -3.63
CA MET A 70 5.57 -8.53 -2.54
C MET A 70 4.22 -7.83 -2.67
N GLU A 71 3.63 -7.40 -1.56
CA GLU A 71 2.46 -6.54 -1.57
C GLU A 71 2.71 -5.27 -0.76
N VAL A 72 2.12 -4.17 -1.20
CA VAL A 72 1.98 -2.95 -0.40
C VAL A 72 0.51 -2.71 -0.14
N VAL A 73 0.12 -2.66 1.13
CA VAL A 73 -1.27 -2.46 1.55
C VAL A 73 -1.46 -1.00 1.93
N TYR A 74 -2.46 -0.37 1.32
CA TYR A 74 -2.86 1.02 1.55
C TYR A 74 -4.21 1.02 2.26
N HIS A 75 -4.24 1.57 3.46
CA HIS A 75 -5.49 1.80 4.17
C HIS A 75 -5.91 3.26 4.05
N LEU A 76 -7.00 3.46 3.32
CA LEU A 76 -7.53 4.78 3.00
C LEU A 76 -8.81 5.07 3.76
N LYS A 77 -8.98 6.33 4.13
CA LYS A 77 -10.20 6.86 4.72
C LYS A 77 -10.60 8.14 3.98
N SER A 78 -11.90 8.32 3.74
CA SER A 78 -12.44 9.64 3.45
C SER A 78 -12.83 10.32 4.76
N THR A 79 -12.23 11.47 5.07
CA THR A 79 -12.65 12.24 6.26
C THR A 79 -14.00 12.93 6.04
N THR A 80 -14.33 13.25 4.79
CA THR A 80 -15.58 13.94 4.42
C THR A 80 -16.77 12.98 4.37
N LEU A 81 -16.58 11.81 3.74
CA LEU A 81 -17.64 10.81 3.56
C LEU A 81 -17.63 9.72 4.65
N ASN A 82 -16.62 9.71 5.53
CA ASN A 82 -16.46 8.80 6.65
C ASN A 82 -16.56 7.29 6.29
N HIS A 83 -16.03 6.91 5.14
CA HIS A 83 -15.87 5.51 4.73
C HIS A 83 -14.39 5.12 4.53
N MET A 84 -14.12 3.83 4.42
CA MET A 84 -12.77 3.26 4.36
C MET A 84 -12.65 2.19 3.28
N VAL A 85 -11.48 2.10 2.66
CA VAL A 85 -11.15 1.05 1.68
C VAL A 85 -9.70 0.63 1.88
N VAL A 86 -9.42 -0.64 1.58
CA VAL A 86 -8.07 -1.20 1.59
C VAL A 86 -7.67 -1.56 0.17
N ILE A 87 -6.60 -0.96 -0.32
CA ILE A 87 -6.02 -1.29 -1.63
C ILE A 87 -4.75 -2.09 -1.39
N LYS A 88 -4.62 -3.27 -2.00
CA LYS A 88 -3.41 -4.09 -1.95
C LYS A 88 -2.74 -4.03 -3.31
N ALA A 89 -1.55 -3.48 -3.38
CA ALA A 89 -0.77 -3.42 -4.60
C ALA A 89 0.12 -4.66 -4.68
N LYS A 90 -0.12 -5.51 -5.68
CA LYS A 90 0.68 -6.70 -5.94
C LYS A 90 1.88 -6.36 -6.81
N ILE A 91 3.08 -6.62 -6.29
CA ILE A 91 4.36 -6.44 -6.97
C ILE A 91 4.88 -7.83 -7.35
N ASN A 92 4.85 -8.15 -8.65
CA ASN A 92 5.18 -9.50 -9.14
C ASN A 92 6.62 -9.94 -8.88
N SER A 93 7.55 -8.99 -8.71
CA SER A 93 8.96 -9.26 -8.41
C SER A 93 9.21 -9.22 -6.91
N ARG A 94 9.49 -10.38 -6.30
CA ARG A 94 9.90 -10.45 -4.88
C ARG A 94 11.34 -9.99 -4.65
N GLU A 95 12.23 -10.33 -5.57
CA GLU A 95 13.67 -10.06 -5.46
C GLU A 95 14.00 -8.58 -5.63
N ASN A 96 13.40 -7.96 -6.65
CA ASN A 96 13.52 -6.53 -6.94
C ASN A 96 12.11 -5.88 -6.90
N PRO A 97 11.52 -5.71 -5.70
CA PRO A 97 10.19 -5.16 -5.58
C PRO A 97 10.21 -3.64 -5.74
N GLU A 98 9.50 -3.13 -6.74
CA GLU A 98 9.41 -1.71 -7.05
C GLU A 98 7.96 -1.28 -7.24
N ILE A 99 7.65 -0.06 -6.79
CA ILE A 99 6.34 0.57 -6.98
C ILE A 99 6.50 2.09 -7.04
N ASP A 100 5.57 2.82 -7.67
CA ASP A 100 5.62 4.28 -7.65
C ASP A 100 5.21 4.82 -6.27
N THR A 101 5.95 5.82 -5.77
CA THR A 101 5.60 6.56 -4.55
C THR A 101 4.20 7.16 -4.64
N VAL A 102 3.56 7.39 -3.50
CA VAL A 102 2.33 8.19 -3.37
C VAL A 102 2.50 9.36 -2.39
N CYS A 103 3.75 9.72 -2.06
CA CYS A 103 4.10 10.81 -1.14
C CYS A 103 3.55 12.18 -1.54
N ASP A 104 3.43 12.45 -2.84
CA ASP A 104 2.83 13.67 -3.38
C ASP A 104 1.30 13.68 -3.29
N LEU A 105 0.66 12.50 -3.29
CA LEU A 105 -0.78 12.34 -3.08
C LEU A 105 -1.15 12.39 -1.60
N TYR A 106 -0.33 11.75 -0.76
CA TYR A 106 -0.52 11.62 0.67
C TYR A 106 0.80 11.89 1.39
N ARG A 107 0.87 13.02 2.11
CA ARG A 107 2.10 13.40 2.83
C ARG A 107 2.49 12.38 3.91
N THR A 108 1.53 11.62 4.45
CA THR A 108 1.78 10.55 5.42
C THR A 108 2.58 9.38 4.83
N ALA A 109 2.57 9.19 3.51
CA ALA A 109 3.31 8.11 2.86
C ALA A 109 4.83 8.28 2.97
N GLU A 110 5.36 9.49 3.17
CA GLU A 110 6.81 9.74 3.26
C GLU A 110 7.49 8.90 4.34
N PHE A 111 6.87 8.74 5.50
CA PHE A 111 7.43 7.91 6.56
C PHE A 111 7.12 6.42 6.35
N HIS A 112 5.91 6.09 5.90
CA HIS A 112 5.53 4.69 5.68
C HIS A 112 6.34 4.04 4.56
N GLU A 113 6.56 4.74 3.44
CA GLU A 113 7.34 4.22 2.32
C GLU A 113 8.81 3.99 2.71
N ARG A 114 9.37 4.87 3.55
CA ARG A 114 10.71 4.67 4.13
C ARG A 114 10.77 3.50 5.10
N GLU A 115 9.76 3.31 5.94
CA GLU A 115 9.66 2.14 6.82
C GLU A 115 9.61 0.85 6.01
N ILE A 116 8.75 0.80 4.97
CA ILE A 116 8.62 -0.38 4.12
C ILE A 116 9.92 -0.66 3.36
N PHE A 117 10.58 0.37 2.84
CA PHE A 117 11.90 0.22 2.23
C PHE A 117 12.92 -0.35 3.23
N ASP A 118 12.94 0.15 4.46
CA ASP A 118 13.92 -0.26 5.46
C ASP A 118 13.70 -1.71 5.94
N LEU A 119 12.42 -2.12 6.11
CA LEU A 119 12.07 -3.42 6.68
C LEU A 119 11.86 -4.53 5.65
N TYR A 120 11.34 -4.19 4.46
CA TYR A 120 11.01 -5.14 3.38
C TYR A 120 11.85 -4.93 2.12
N GLY A 121 12.55 -3.81 1.96
CA GLY A 121 13.37 -3.54 0.77
C GLY A 121 12.56 -3.26 -0.50
N ILE A 122 11.31 -2.81 -0.35
CA ILE A 122 10.49 -2.36 -1.49
C ILE A 122 10.92 -0.95 -1.87
N VAL A 123 11.31 -0.76 -3.13
CA VAL A 123 11.79 0.53 -3.64
C VAL A 123 10.62 1.34 -4.17
N PHE A 124 10.45 2.54 -3.61
CA PHE A 124 9.43 3.51 -4.03
C PHE A 124 10.04 4.49 -5.03
N LYS A 125 9.69 4.33 -6.31
CA LYS A 125 10.16 5.19 -7.40
C LYS A 125 9.64 6.61 -7.21
N ASN A 126 10.51 7.60 -7.47
CA ASN A 126 10.23 9.04 -7.34
C ASN A 126 10.00 9.55 -5.90
N HIS A 127 10.29 8.73 -4.88
CA HIS A 127 10.22 9.18 -3.49
C HIS A 127 11.28 10.27 -3.22
N PRO A 128 10.95 11.38 -2.52
CA PRO A 128 11.86 12.52 -2.35
C PRO A 128 13.11 12.23 -1.52
N ASP A 129 13.01 11.39 -0.49
CA ASP A 129 14.12 11.00 0.41
C ASP A 129 14.01 9.53 0.82
N LEU A 130 14.30 8.60 -0.10
CA LEU A 130 14.21 7.17 0.20
C LEU A 130 15.52 6.67 0.83
N ARG A 131 15.53 6.62 2.17
CA ARG A 131 16.63 6.13 2.99
C ARG A 131 16.08 5.38 4.20
N ARG A 132 16.93 4.56 4.83
CA ARG A 132 16.62 3.85 6.08
C ARG A 132 16.07 4.82 7.14
N LEU A 133 15.16 4.32 7.98
CA LEU A 133 14.43 5.12 8.96
C LEU A 133 14.56 4.54 10.37
N LEU A 134 14.46 3.22 10.51
CA LEU A 134 14.43 2.50 11.78
C LEU A 134 15.75 1.76 12.05
N LEU A 135 16.33 1.14 11.03
CA LEU A 135 17.54 0.34 11.15
C LEU A 135 18.78 1.24 11.09
N THR A 136 19.87 0.75 11.69
CA THR A 136 21.16 1.43 11.66
C THR A 136 21.76 1.41 10.25
N ASP A 137 22.65 2.36 9.96
CA ASP A 137 23.24 2.52 8.62
C ASP A 137 24.09 1.31 8.19
N ASP A 138 24.61 0.53 9.16
CA ASP A 138 25.40 -0.68 8.96
C ASP A 138 24.54 -1.96 8.83
N TRP A 139 23.21 -1.86 8.95
CA TRP A 139 22.33 -3.02 8.87
C TRP A 139 22.32 -3.63 7.46
N VAL A 140 22.52 -4.95 7.40
CA VAL A 140 22.51 -5.73 6.16
C VAL A 140 21.21 -6.54 6.07
N GLY A 141 20.48 -6.38 4.98
CA GLY A 141 19.23 -7.10 4.72
C GLY A 141 17.97 -6.35 5.19
N TYR A 142 16.87 -7.11 5.26
CA TYR A 142 15.49 -6.64 5.44
C TYR A 142 14.74 -7.53 6.45
N PRO A 143 14.65 -7.14 7.73
CA PRO A 143 14.19 -8.00 8.83
C PRO A 143 12.79 -8.57 8.70
N MET A 144 11.88 -7.90 7.98
CA MET A 144 10.50 -8.35 7.83
C MET A 144 10.29 -9.31 6.66
N ARG A 145 11.34 -9.62 5.89
CA ARG A 145 11.30 -10.70 4.90
C ARG A 145 11.37 -12.07 5.58
N LYS A 146 10.64 -13.05 5.03
CA LYS A 146 10.51 -14.40 5.61
C LYS A 146 11.78 -15.25 5.49
N ASP A 147 12.68 -14.90 4.60
CA ASP A 147 13.99 -15.52 4.39
C ASP A 147 15.12 -14.82 5.17
N TYR A 148 14.80 -13.76 5.94
CA TYR A 148 15.79 -13.08 6.75
C TYR A 148 16.29 -13.96 7.89
N VAL A 149 17.61 -14.05 8.02
CA VAL A 149 18.31 -14.80 9.07
C VAL A 149 19.19 -13.82 9.83
N ASP A 150 18.90 -13.59 11.11
CA ASP A 150 19.79 -12.88 12.02
C ASP A 150 20.75 -13.87 12.72
N PRO A 151 22.02 -13.96 12.32
CA PRO A 151 22.96 -14.91 12.90
C PRO A 151 23.40 -14.55 14.33
N VAL A 152 23.14 -13.32 14.80
CA VAL A 152 23.58 -12.82 16.11
C VAL A 152 22.46 -12.97 17.14
N ASN A 153 21.22 -12.67 16.76
CA ASN A 153 20.09 -12.60 17.70
C ASN A 153 19.10 -13.77 17.60
N MET A 154 19.22 -14.68 16.63
CA MET A 154 18.38 -15.89 16.62
C MET A 154 18.90 -16.92 17.62
N ILE A 155 18.12 -17.13 18.67
CA ILE A 155 18.28 -18.26 19.59
C ILE A 155 17.83 -19.51 18.85
N ALA A 156 18.77 -20.37 18.46
CA ALA A 156 18.45 -21.72 18.00
C ALA A 156 17.88 -22.52 19.18
N TYR A 157 16.63 -22.95 19.07
CA TYR A 157 16.00 -23.90 20.01
C TYR A 157 16.43 -25.33 19.74
#